data_AF-A0A957TM84-F1
#
_entry.id   AF-A0A957TM84-F1
#
_cell.length_a   1.000
_cell.length_b   1.000
_cell.length_c   1.000
_cell.angle_alpha   90.00
_cell.angle_beta   90.00
_cell.angle_gamma   90.00
#
_symmetry.space_group_name_H-M   'P 1'
#
loop_
_entity.id
_entity.type
_entity.pdbx_description
1 polymer ?
#
loop_
_entity_poly.entity_id
_entity_poly.type
_entity_poly.pdbx_seq_one_letter_code
_entity_poly.pdbx_strand_id
1 'polypeptide(L)'
;PALRLQIRALGATEWQSTWTLIAEARLAIIVAVAAGFGGIISEVGAVILVGGNIEHSTRVLTTAIVLETRKGNFDLAMALGIILLTLSFFSNTLLLRLQGKSIDR
;
A
#
# COMPACT_ATOMS: atom_id res chain seq x y z
N PRO A 1 -6.19 1.32 25.28
CA PRO A 1 -6.55 2.55 26.04
C PRO A 1 -5.80 2.71 27.39
N ALA A 2 -5.60 1.65 28.17
CA ALA A 2 -4.88 1.73 29.45
C ALA A 2 -3.35 1.96 29.31
N LEU A 3 -2.75 1.51 28.20
CA LEU A 3 -1.29 1.59 27.97
C LEU A 3 -0.75 3.02 28.05
N ARG A 4 -1.42 3.99 27.43
CA ARG A 4 -1.01 5.41 27.46
C ARG A 4 -1.00 5.97 28.89
N LEU A 5 -2.03 5.64 29.68
CA LEU A 5 -2.14 6.09 31.06
C LEU A 5 -1.07 5.45 31.95
N GLN A 6 -0.79 4.16 31.76
CA GLN A 6 0.30 3.46 32.47
C GLN A 6 1.67 4.06 32.15
N ILE A 7 1.97 4.32 30.88
CA ILE A 7 3.26 4.88 30.47
C ILE A 7 3.44 6.32 30.98
N ARG A 8 2.39 7.15 30.96
CA ARG A 8 2.44 8.49 31.57
C ARG A 8 2.58 8.45 33.09
N ALA A 9 1.92 7.50 33.77
CA ALA A 9 2.07 7.32 35.21
C ALA A 9 3.50 6.94 35.62
N LEU A 10 4.26 6.31 34.72
CA LEU A 10 5.68 6.00 34.87
C LEU A 10 6.61 7.19 34.54
N GLY A 11 6.06 8.39 34.31
CA GLY A 11 6.85 9.61 34.07
C GLY A 11 7.30 9.81 32.61
N ALA A 12 6.75 9.05 31.66
CA ALA A 12 7.12 9.18 30.25
C ALA A 12 6.63 10.51 29.66
N THR A 13 7.45 11.10 28.79
CA THR A 13 7.09 12.29 28.03
C THR A 13 6.06 11.97 26.93
N GLU A 14 5.38 13.00 26.40
CA GLU A 14 4.42 12.83 25.30
C GLU A 14 5.01 12.12 24.08
N TRP A 15 6.28 12.41 23.79
CA TRP A 15 7.00 11.80 22.67
C TRP A 15 7.27 10.32 22.91
N GLN A 16 7.74 9.97 24.11
CA GLN A 16 7.95 8.57 24.52
C GLN A 16 6.63 7.79 24.49
N SER A 17 5.56 8.38 25.02
CA SER A 17 4.23 7.76 24.99
C SER A 17 3.73 7.51 23.56
N THR A 18 3.98 8.43 22.63
CA THR A 18 3.55 8.31 21.23
C THR A 18 4.32 7.19 20.52
N TRP A 19 5.64 7.15 20.70
CA TRP A 19 6.48 6.11 20.13
C TRP A 19 6.11 4.71 20.62
N THR A 20 5.86 4.57 21.92
CA THR A 20 5.44 3.28 22.48
C THR A 20 4.07 2.84 21.94
N LEU A 21 3.13 3.78 21.74
CA LEU A 21 1.83 3.47 21.14
C LEU A 21 1.96 3.02 19.68
N ILE A 22 2.84 3.66 18.90
CA ILE A 22 3.12 3.25 17.51
C ILE A 22 3.77 1.86 17.47
N ALA A 23 4.71 1.60 18.37
CA ALA A 23 5.39 0.30 18.47
C ALA A 23 4.42 -0.83 18.84
N GLU A 24 3.48 -0.56 19.74
CA GLU A 24 2.40 -1.50 20.10
C GLU A 24 1.44 -1.71 18.93
N ALA A 25 1.02 -0.63 18.26
CA ALA A 25 0.09 -0.65 17.15
C ALA A 25 0.73 -1.10 15.82
N ARG A 26 1.98 -1.53 15.80
CA ARG A 26 2.74 -1.87 14.58
C ARG A 26 1.97 -2.82 13.65
N LEU A 27 1.28 -3.81 14.21
CA LEU A 27 0.49 -4.78 13.45
C LEU A 27 -0.70 -4.11 12.77
N ALA A 28 -1.44 -3.30 13.52
CA ALA A 28 -2.59 -2.55 12.99
C ALA A 28 -2.14 -1.57 11.89
N ILE A 29 -0.98 -0.93 12.06
CA ILE A 29 -0.39 -0.04 11.04
C ILE A 29 -0.04 -0.81 9.78
N ILE A 30 0.61 -1.98 9.89
CA ILE A 30 0.95 -2.82 8.73
C ILE A 30 -0.32 -3.24 7.98
N VAL A 31 -1.38 -3.64 8.70
CA VAL A 31 -2.68 -3.99 8.10
C VAL A 31 -3.30 -2.80 7.38
N ALA A 32 -3.30 -1.62 7.99
CA ALA A 32 -3.83 -0.41 7.39
C ALA A 32 -3.07 -0.01 6.11
N VAL A 33 -1.74 -0.14 6.12
CA VAL A 33 -0.90 0.10 4.95
C VAL A 33 -1.19 -0.91 3.84
N ALA A 34 -1.32 -2.20 4.17
CA ALA A 34 -1.65 -3.23 3.20
C ALA A 34 -3.03 -3.00 2.55
N ALA A 35 -4.02 -2.62 3.35
CA ALA A 35 -5.35 -2.27 2.85
C ALA A 35 -5.31 -1.05 1.93
N GLY A 36 -4.59 0.01 2.32
CA GLY A 36 -4.40 1.22 1.50
C GLY A 36 -3.67 0.93 0.18
N PHE A 37 -2.65 0.07 0.22
CA PHE A 37 -1.91 -0.36 -0.96
C PHE A 37 -2.82 -1.07 -1.98
N GLY A 38 -3.65 -2.02 -1.52
CA GLY A 38 -4.61 -2.71 -2.37
C GLY A 38 -5.63 -1.77 -3.01
N GLY A 39 -6.07 -0.76 -2.27
CA GLY A 39 -6.96 0.29 -2.77
C GLY A 39 -6.31 1.13 -3.86
N ILE A 40 -5.14 1.73 -3.58
CA ILE A 40 -4.51 2.68 -4.51
C ILE A 40 -3.99 2.00 -5.78
N ILE A 41 -3.51 0.76 -5.71
CA ILE A 41 -2.99 0.05 -6.89
C ILE A 41 -4.09 -0.35 -7.87
N SER A 42 -5.34 -0.40 -7.38
CA SER A 42 -6.53 -0.70 -8.17
C SER A 42 -7.21 0.57 -8.71
N GLU A 43 -6.76 1.76 -8.28
CA GLU A 43 -7.38 3.02 -8.66
C GLU A 43 -6.97 3.43 -10.08
N VAL A 44 -7.97 3.63 -10.94
CA VAL A 44 -7.78 3.98 -12.34
C VAL A 44 -8.55 5.24 -12.71
N GLY A 45 -9.76 5.39 -12.18
CA GLY A 45 -10.65 6.49 -12.53
C GLY A 45 -10.08 7.84 -12.12
N ALA A 46 -9.64 7.94 -10.86
CA ALA A 46 -9.01 9.15 -10.35
C ALA A 46 -7.74 9.49 -11.15
N VAL A 47 -6.88 8.50 -11.40
CA VAL A 47 -5.59 8.74 -12.08
C VAL A 47 -5.75 9.25 -13.51
N ILE A 48 -6.76 8.74 -14.24
CA ILE A 48 -7.09 9.22 -15.58
C ILE A 48 -7.60 10.67 -15.53
N LEU A 49 -8.38 11.04 -14.52
CA LEU A 49 -9.00 12.36 -14.40
C LEU A 49 -7.98 13.46 -14.01
N VAL A 50 -7.06 13.17 -13.08
CA VAL A 50 -6.11 14.18 -12.55
C VAL A 50 -4.83 14.32 -13.40
N GLY A 51 -4.69 13.59 -14.51
CA GLY A 51 -3.57 13.74 -15.45
C GLY A 51 -2.39 12.79 -15.22
N GLY A 52 -2.58 11.68 -14.49
CA GLY A 52 -1.60 10.59 -14.37
C GLY A 52 -1.52 9.70 -15.63
N ASN A 53 -1.67 10.29 -16.81
CA ASN A 53 -1.70 9.58 -18.09
C ASN A 53 -0.77 10.20 -19.15
N ILE A 54 0.20 11.02 -18.74
CA ILE A 54 1.20 11.59 -19.65
C ILE A 54 2.25 10.52 -19.95
N GLU A 55 2.41 10.21 -21.24
CA GLU A 55 3.39 9.24 -21.72
C GLU A 55 4.80 9.59 -21.26
N HIS A 56 5.55 8.59 -20.80
CA HIS A 56 6.93 8.74 -20.30
C HIS A 56 7.14 9.74 -19.14
N SER A 57 6.07 10.22 -18.50
CA SER A 57 6.20 11.18 -17.39
C SER A 57 5.39 10.75 -16.17
N THR A 58 4.06 10.65 -16.29
CA THR A 58 3.17 10.39 -15.15
C THR A 58 2.26 9.17 -15.34
N ARG A 59 2.34 8.49 -16.49
CA ARG A 59 1.50 7.33 -16.80
C ARG A 59 1.83 6.14 -15.90
N VAL A 60 0.82 5.69 -15.15
CA VAL A 60 0.89 4.47 -14.34
C VAL A 60 0.51 3.23 -15.14
N LEU A 61 0.91 2.05 -14.67
CA LEU A 61 0.66 0.76 -15.35
C LEU A 61 -0.83 0.51 -15.62
N THR A 62 -1.71 0.82 -14.67
CA THR A 62 -3.15 0.59 -14.80
C THR A 62 -3.78 1.44 -15.92
N THR A 63 -3.37 2.71 -16.04
CA THR A 63 -3.85 3.59 -17.11
C THR A 63 -3.24 3.22 -18.46
N ALA A 64 -1.99 2.73 -18.49
CA ALA A 64 -1.38 2.17 -19.68
C ALA A 64 -2.13 0.93 -20.19
N ILE A 65 -2.53 0.00 -19.31
CA ILE A 65 -3.35 -1.17 -19.66
C ILE A 65 -4.66 -0.73 -20.33
N VAL A 66 -5.36 0.24 -19.73
CA VAL A 66 -6.62 0.77 -20.29
C VAL A 66 -6.39 1.43 -21.65
N LEU A 67 -5.31 2.21 -21.79
CA LEU A 67 -4.98 2.88 -23.05
C LEU A 67 -4.70 1.88 -24.17
N GLU A 68 -3.86 0.87 -23.92
CA GLU A 68 -3.51 -0.13 -24.93
C GLU A 68 -4.69 -1.03 -25.29
N THR A 69 -5.55 -1.35 -24.31
CA THR A 69 -6.83 -2.04 -24.57
C THR A 69 -7.74 -1.22 -25.49
N ARG A 70 -7.83 0.10 -25.28
CA ARG A 70 -8.64 1.01 -26.12
C ARG A 70 -8.07 1.18 -27.53
N LYS A 71 -6.75 1.04 -27.71
CA LYS A 71 -6.10 1.03 -29.02
C LYS A 71 -6.27 -0.30 -29.77
N GLY A 72 -6.77 -1.34 -29.11
CA GLY A 72 -6.86 -2.69 -29.67
C GLY A 72 -5.56 -3.51 -29.50
N ASN A 73 -4.57 -2.99 -28.78
CA ASN A 73 -3.29 -3.66 -28.53
C ASN A 73 -3.41 -4.61 -27.34
N PHE A 74 -4.25 -5.64 -27.47
CA PHE A 74 -4.56 -6.56 -26.37
C PHE A 74 -3.33 -7.34 -25.90
N ASP A 75 -2.42 -7.72 -26.79
CA ASP A 75 -1.18 -8.43 -26.45
C ASP A 75 -0.34 -7.62 -25.45
N LEU A 76 -0.13 -6.33 -25.72
CA LEU A 76 0.62 -5.43 -24.85
C LEU A 76 -0.13 -5.16 -23.55
N ALA A 77 -1.45 -4.96 -23.61
CA ALA A 77 -2.29 -4.76 -22.43
C ALA A 77 -2.24 -5.97 -21.47
N MET A 78 -2.30 -7.20 -22.02
CA MET A 78 -2.16 -8.43 -21.24
C MET A 78 -0.77 -8.58 -20.64
N ALA A 79 0.29 -8.29 -21.39
CA ALA A 79 1.66 -8.33 -20.88
C ALA A 79 1.84 -7.37 -19.70
N LEU A 80 1.38 -6.13 -19.83
CA LEU A 80 1.39 -5.14 -18.74
C LEU A 80 0.53 -5.58 -17.54
N GLY A 81 -0.63 -6.20 -17.80
CA GLY A 81 -1.49 -6.75 -16.76
C GLY A 81 -0.81 -7.85 -15.94
N ILE A 82 -0.11 -8.78 -16.59
CA ILE A 82 0.65 -9.84 -15.93
C ILE A 82 1.80 -9.24 -15.10
N ILE A 83 2.52 -8.24 -15.63
CA ILE A 83 3.58 -7.54 -14.89
C ILE A 83 2.99 -6.88 -13.63
N LEU A 84 1.88 -6.16 -13.77
CA LEU A 84 1.22 -5.50 -12.65
C LEU A 84 0.76 -6.52 -11.60
N LEU A 85 0.11 -7.61 -12.01
CA LEU A 85 -0.31 -8.66 -11.08
C LEU A 85 0.87 -9.28 -10.34
N THR A 86 1.96 -9.56 -11.04
CA THR A 86 3.19 -10.12 -10.44
C THR A 86 3.77 -9.16 -9.40
N LEU A 87 3.86 -7.87 -9.70
CA LEU A 87 4.33 -6.84 -8.77
C LEU A 87 3.40 -6.68 -7.57
N SER A 88 2.08 -6.72 -7.79
CA SER A 88 1.07 -6.64 -6.73
C SER A 88 1.14 -7.84 -5.80
N PHE A 89 1.21 -9.06 -6.33
CA PHE A 89 1.34 -10.28 -5.52
C PHE A 89 2.66 -10.31 -4.76
N PHE A 90 3.77 -9.92 -5.39
CA PHE A 90 5.08 -9.85 -4.74
C PHE A 90 5.06 -8.85 -3.57
N SER A 91 4.57 -7.63 -3.81
CA SER A 91 4.48 -6.58 -2.78
C SER A 91 3.55 -7.00 -1.65
N ASN A 92 2.37 -7.54 -1.97
CA ASN A 92 1.41 -8.02 -0.97
C ASN A 92 2.01 -9.16 -0.13
N THR A 93 2.70 -10.11 -0.76
CA THR A 93 3.39 -11.21 -0.05
C THR A 93 4.47 -10.69 0.88
N LEU A 94 5.24 -9.68 0.46
CA LEU A 94 6.27 -9.06 1.30
C LEU A 94 5.64 -8.40 2.54
N LEU A 95 4.55 -7.64 2.36
CA LEU A 95 3.81 -7.02 3.46
C LEU A 95 3.25 -8.07 4.44
N LEU A 96 2.67 -9.16 3.91
CA LEU A 96 2.17 -10.29 4.71
C LEU A 96 3.29 -10.99 5.49
N ARG A 97 4.48 -11.19 4.90
CA ARG A 97 5.63 -11.76 5.62
C ARG A 97 6.11 -10.88 6.77
N LEU A 98 6.07 -9.56 6.60
CA LEU A 98 6.39 -8.61 7.68
C LEU A 98 5.36 -8.68 8.82
N GLN A 99 4.09 -8.94 8.50
CA GLN A 99 3.05 -9.19 9.50
C GLN A 99 3.25 -10.52 10.23
N GLY A 100 3.47 -11.62 9.50
CA GLY A 100 3.62 -12.97 10.04
C GLY A 100 4.78 -13.10 11.03
N LYS A 101 5.91 -12.41 10.78
CA LYS A 101 7.05 -12.33 11.71
C LYS A 101 6.73 -11.72 13.07
N SER A 102 5.61 -11.02 13.21
CA SER A 102 5.20 -10.35 14.45
C SER A 102 4.03 -11.05 15.16
N ILE A 103 3.36 -12.03 14.54
CA ILE A 103 2.35 -12.87 15.22
C ILE A 103 3.05 -13.96 16.05
N ASP A 104 4.26 -14.35 15.66
CA ASP A 104 5.06 -15.41 16.30
C ASP A 104 5.97 -14.89 17.45
N ARG A 105 5.66 -13.71 18.00
CA ARG A 105 6.39 -13.08 19.12
C ARG A 105 5.45 -12.59 20.21
#